data_AF-A0A934QTJ7-F1
#
_entry.id   AF-A0A934QTJ7-F1
#
_cell.length_a   1.000
_cell.length_b   1.000
_cell.length_c   1.000
_cell.angle_alpha   90.00
_cell.angle_beta   90.00
_cell.angle_gamma   90.00
#
_symmetry.space_group_name_H-M   'P 1'
#
loop_
_entity.id
_entity.type
_entity.pdbx_description
1 polymer ?
#
loop_
_entity_poly.entity_id
_entity_poly.type
_entity_poly.pdbx_seq_one_letter_code
_entity_poly.pdbx_strand_id
1 'polypeptide(L)' 'MEKSIYSAEYQRLCQLLRDARHDAGLTQVQVASRLGVPQSFVSKYESGERRLDVVELRHVLEALEISIRILLARAGYE' A
#
# COMPACT_ATOMS: atom_id res chain seq x y z
N MET A 1 0.35 19.94 -14.95
CA MET A 1 0.55 18.54 -14.51
C MET A 1 0.87 18.59 -13.03
N GLU A 2 -0.16 18.65 -12.18
CA GLU A 2 0.04 19.00 -10.79
C GLU A 2 0.70 17.87 -10.00
N LYS A 3 1.87 18.20 -9.45
CA LYS A 3 2.65 17.43 -8.48
C LYS A 3 1.74 17.08 -7.32
N SER A 4 1.30 15.83 -7.20
CA SER A 4 0.38 15.53 -6.11
C SER A 4 0.72 14.23 -5.42
N ILE A 5 1.64 14.36 -4.48
CA ILE A 5 1.72 13.50 -3.28
C ILE A 5 0.34 13.42 -2.56
N TYR A 6 -0.57 14.36 -2.89
CA TYR A 6 -1.93 14.52 -2.37
C TYR A 6 -3.02 14.20 -3.39
N SER A 7 -2.73 13.44 -4.46
CA SER A 7 -3.75 13.19 -5.48
C SER A 7 -4.81 12.28 -4.88
N ALA A 8 -6.08 12.52 -5.21
CA ALA A 8 -7.18 11.70 -4.70
C ALA A 8 -6.96 10.21 -5.06
N GLU A 9 -6.31 9.96 -6.19
CA GLU A 9 -5.90 8.64 -6.66
C GLU A 9 -4.81 8.02 -5.77
N TYR A 10 -3.80 8.79 -5.36
CA TYR A 10 -2.76 8.27 -4.46
C TYR A 10 -3.31 7.97 -3.06
N GLN A 11 -4.17 8.85 -2.53
CA GLN A 11 -4.87 8.59 -1.26
C GLN A 11 -5.76 7.35 -1.34
N ARG A 12 -6.43 7.13 -2.48
CA ARG A 12 -7.19 5.90 -2.75
C ARG A 12 -6.27 4.67 -2.75
N LEU A 13 -5.09 4.75 -3.37
CA LEU A 13 -4.11 3.65 -3.32
C LEU A 13 -3.68 3.34 -1.87
N CYS A 14 -3.35 4.35 -1.07
CA CYS A 14 -2.99 4.18 0.34
C CYS A 14 -4.10 3.47 1.13
N GLN A 15 -5.36 3.89 0.93
CA GLN A 15 -6.51 3.27 1.57
C GLN A 15 -6.69 1.81 1.12
N LEU A 16 -6.56 1.52 -0.17
CA LEU A 16 -6.69 0.15 -0.70
C LEU A 16 -5.64 -0.81 -0.12
N LEU A 17 -4.40 -0.35 0.03
CA LEU A 17 -3.33 -1.14 0.65
C LEU A 17 -3.60 -1.39 2.14
N ARG A 18 -4.09 -0.37 2.85
CA ARG A 18 -4.50 -0.49 4.25
C ARG A 18 -5.66 -1.47 4.42
N ASP A 19 -6.67 -1.40 3.56
CA ASP A 19 -7.82 -2.31 3.57
C ASP A 19 -7.36 -3.74 3.27
N ALA A 20 -6.49 -3.93 2.26
CA ALA A 20 -5.91 -5.25 1.98
C ALA A 20 -5.13 -5.82 3.18
N ARG A 21 -4.41 -4.97 3.93
CA ARG A 21 -3.77 -5.39 5.18
C ARG A 21 -4.78 -5.85 6.24
N HIS A 22 -5.88 -5.12 6.39
CA HIS A 22 -6.94 -5.48 7.32
C HIS A 22 -7.65 -6.78 6.90
N ASP A 23 -7.93 -6.97 5.61
CA ASP A 23 -8.49 -8.20 5.05
C ASP A 23 -7.60 -9.42 5.33
N ALA A 24 -6.27 -9.23 5.26
CA ALA A 24 -5.28 -10.26 5.60
C ALA A 24 -5.12 -10.50 7.11
N GLY A 25 -5.81 -9.73 7.97
CA GLY A 25 -5.70 -9.84 9.43
C GLY A 25 -4.34 -9.42 9.98
N LEU A 26 -3.58 -8.61 9.24
CA LEU A 26 -2.21 -8.25 9.60
C LEU A 26 -2.14 -6.88 10.30
N THR A 27 -1.26 -6.77 11.28
CA THR A 27 -0.85 -5.48 11.86
C THR A 27 0.24 -4.83 11.00
N GLN A 28 0.44 -3.52 11.16
CA GLN A 28 1.51 -2.81 10.46
C GLN A 28 2.90 -3.35 10.85
N VAL A 29 3.08 -3.81 12.11
CA VAL A 29 4.34 -4.44 12.58
C VAL A 29 4.60 -5.76 11.86
N GLN A 30 3.57 -6.59 11.66
CA GLN A 30 3.72 -7.86 10.94
C GLN A 30 4.08 -7.64 9.48
N VAL A 31 3.45 -6.69 8.79
CA VAL A 31 3.81 -6.33 7.42
C VAL A 31 5.24 -5.80 7.34
N ALA A 32 5.62 -4.91 8.25
CA ALA A 32 6.98 -4.38 8.32
C ALA A 32 8.03 -5.47 8.55
N SER A 33 7.72 -6.45 9.41
CA SER A 33 8.57 -7.61 9.65
C SER A 33 8.71 -8.49 8.40
N ARG A 34 7.63 -8.71 7.63
CA ARG A 34 7.68 -9.44 6.36
C ARG A 34 8.54 -8.72 5.31
N LEU A 35 8.53 -7.39 5.34
CA LEU A 35 9.28 -6.53 4.42
C LEU A 35 10.74 -6.27 4.85
N GLY A 36 11.12 -6.58 6.09
CA GLY A 36 12.44 -6.26 6.62
C GLY A 36 12.66 -4.75 6.83
N VAL A 37 11.61 -3.99 7.13
CA VAL A 37 11.64 -2.52 7.29
C VAL A 37 11.06 -2.09 8.65
N PRO A 38 11.30 -0.84 9.08
CA PRO A 38 10.63 -0.30 10.28
C PRO A 38 9.11 -0.20 10.09
N GLN A 39 8.33 -0.39 11.16
CA GLN A 39 6.86 -0.20 11.11
C GLN A 39 6.44 1.20 10.63
N SER A 40 7.27 2.22 10.88
CA SER A 40 7.03 3.58 10.37
C SER A 40 7.01 3.65 8.84
N PHE A 41 7.69 2.76 8.11
CA PHE A 41 7.55 2.65 6.66
C PHE A 41 6.11 2.35 6.27
N VAL A 42 5.50 1.36 6.95
CA VAL A 42 4.11 0.94 6.72
C VAL A 42 3.14 2.06 7.08
N SER A 43 3.31 2.65 8.27
CA SER A 43 2.47 3.77 8.70
C SER A 43 2.50 4.93 7.72
N LYS A 44 3.68 5.28 7.19
CA LYS A 44 3.88 6.43 6.31
C LYS A 44 3.29 6.24 4.92
N TYR A 45 3.36 5.04 4.35
CA TYR A 45 2.69 4.82 3.06
C TYR A 45 1.18 4.68 3.23
N GLU A 46 0.69 4.10 4.32
CA GLU A 46 -0.76 4.00 4.56
C GLU A 46 -1.42 5.35 4.85
N SER A 47 -0.67 6.30 5.43
CA SER A 47 -1.14 7.68 5.65
C SER A 47 -0.93 8.60 4.44
N GLY A 48 -0.21 8.14 3.41
CA GLY A 48 0.19 8.96 2.27
C GLY A 48 1.30 9.97 2.57
N GLU A 49 1.91 9.95 3.76
CA GLU A 49 3.08 10.77 4.11
C GLU A 49 4.30 10.42 3.23
N ARG A 50 4.39 9.16 2.80
CA ARG A 50 5.45 8.66 1.93
C ARG A 50 4.88 7.99 0.68
N ARG A 51 5.49 8.27 -0.46
CA ARG A 51 5.21 7.57 -1.71
C ARG A 51 5.88 6.20 -1.76
N LEU A 52 5.15 5.20 -2.26
CA LEU A 52 5.74 3.95 -2.73
C LEU A 52 6.14 4.12 -4.19
N ASP A 53 7.35 3.70 -4.54
CA ASP A 53 7.65 3.40 -5.94
C ASP A 53 7.06 2.04 -6.35
N VAL A 54 7.16 1.68 -7.63
CA VAL A 54 6.56 0.46 -8.17
C VAL A 54 7.20 -0.83 -7.61
N VAL A 55 8.49 -0.79 -7.26
CA VAL A 55 9.22 -1.92 -6.70
C VAL A 55 8.81 -2.12 -5.25
N GLU A 56 8.72 -1.04 -4.47
CA GLU A 56 8.21 -1.07 -3.11
C GLU A 56 6.75 -1.52 -3.06
N LEU A 57 5.90 -1.03 -3.97
CA LEU A 57 4.53 -1.48 -4.10
C LEU A 57 4.48 -3.00 -4.32
N ARG A 58 5.30 -3.56 -5.22
CA ARG A 58 5.36 -5.00 -5.44
C ARG A 58 5.67 -5.77 -4.15
N HIS A 59 6.69 -5.35 -3.40
CA HIS A 59 7.04 -6.02 -2.14
C HIS A 59 5.92 -5.91 -1.10
N VAL A 60 5.23 -4.77 -1.02
CA VAL A 60 4.05 -4.61 -0.14
C VAL A 60 2.95 -5.59 -0.55
N LEU A 61 2.65 -5.71 -1.85
CA LEU A 61 1.63 -6.64 -2.34
C LEU A 61 2.00 -8.10 -2.03
N GLU A 62 3.27 -8.48 -2.17
CA GLU A 62 3.77 -9.81 -1.78
C GLU A 62 3.62 -10.05 -0.27
N ALA A 63 3.97 -9.07 0.57
CA ALA A 63 3.82 -9.17 2.02
C ALA A 63 2.36 -9.26 2.47
N LEU A 64 1.43 -8.71 1.68
CA LEU A 64 -0.01 -8.75 1.89
C LEU A 64 -0.70 -9.94 1.18
N GLU A 65 0.05 -10.77 0.46
CA GLU A 65 -0.46 -11.94 -0.28
C GLU A 65 -1.57 -11.56 -1.29
N ILE A 66 -1.46 -10.37 -1.90
CA ILE A 66 -2.42 -9.85 -2.88
C ILE A 66 -1.76 -9.65 -4.24
N SER A 67 -2.47 -9.96 -5.33
CA SER A 67 -1.98 -9.69 -6.69
C SER A 67 -2.30 -8.26 -7.12
N ILE A 68 -1.43 -7.67 -7.96
CA ILE A 68 -1.67 -6.35 -8.55
C ILE A 68 -3.00 -6.29 -9.31
N ARG A 69 -3.43 -7.40 -9.93
CA ARG A 69 -4.72 -7.48 -10.64
C ARG A 69 -5.90 -7.21 -9.69
N ILE A 70 -5.90 -7.82 -8.50
CA ILE A 70 -6.96 -7.61 -7.51
C ILE A 70 -6.95 -6.14 -7.05
N LEU A 71 -5.76 -5.57 -6.84
CA LEU A 71 -5.64 -4.16 -6.45
C LEU A 71 -6.21 -3.22 -7.52
N LEU A 72 -5.89 -3.45 -8.80
CA LEU A 72 -6.39 -2.64 -9.92
C LEU A 72 -7.91 -2.75 -10.07
N ALA A 73 -8.47 -3.96 -9.95
CA ALA A 73 -9.91 -4.16 -9.95
C ALA A 73 -10.59 -3.39 -8.80
N ARG A 74 -10.04 -3.43 -7.57
CA ARG A 74 -10.54 -2.64 -6.43
C ARG A 74 -10.43 -1.13 -6.66
N ALA A 75 -9.46 -0.69 -7.45
CA ALA A 75 -9.29 0.70 -7.82
C ALA A 75 -10.22 1.16 -8.96
N GLY A 76 -10.94 0.25 -9.61
CA GLY A 76 -11.83 0.55 -10.74
C GLY A 76 -11.12 0.63 -12.09
N TYR A 77 -9.93 0.02 -12.20
CA TYR A 77 -9.21 -0.13 -13.46
C TYR A 77 -9.37 -1.58 -13.93
N GLU A 78 -10.24 -1.79 -14.92
CA GLU A 78 -10.47 -3.09 -15.59
C GLU A 78 -9.67 -3.19 -16.90
#